data_AF-A0A3B4EC25-F1
#
_entry.id   AF-A0A3B4EC25-F1
#
_cell.length_a   1.000
_cell.length_b   1.000
_cell.length_c   1.000
_cell.angle_alpha   90.00
_cell.angle_beta   90.00
_cell.angle_gamma   90.00
#
_symmetry.space_group_name_H-M   'P 1'
#
loop_
_entity.id
_entity.type
_entity.pdbx_description
1 polymer ?
#
loop_
_entity_poly.entity_id
_entity_poly.type
_entity_poly.pdbx_seq_one_letter_code
_entity_poly.pdbx_strand_id
1 'polypeptide(L)'
;MSRTAFSAFCFLCLLSVCSACYISNCPIGGKRAVQDFPPRQCMACGPGDKGRCFGPSICCGEGIGCILGATEALRCLEEDYLPSPCEAGGKACGPVAGRCAAPGVCCDSDGCSIDQSCLDGESDINTIGQTASSRDLLLKLLHWTNYAQPYRPYQ
;
A
#
# COMPACT_ATOMS: atom_id res chain seq x y z
N MET A 1 37.28 -39.78 28.96
CA MET A 1 36.48 -38.58 28.61
C MET A 1 35.22 -39.02 27.88
N SER A 2 34.19 -39.46 28.61
CA SER A 2 32.96 -38.72 28.93
C SER A 2 32.03 -38.53 27.72
N ARG A 3 31.17 -39.54 27.47
CA ARG A 3 30.02 -39.47 26.55
C ARG A 3 29.11 -38.25 26.81
N THR A 4 29.11 -37.76 28.05
CA THR A 4 28.39 -36.56 28.47
C THR A 4 28.98 -35.28 27.87
N ALA A 5 30.31 -35.18 27.71
CA ALA A 5 30.95 -34.05 27.07
C ALA A 5 30.63 -33.99 25.55
N PHE A 6 30.61 -35.14 24.88
CA PHE A 6 30.23 -35.21 23.47
C PHE A 6 28.76 -34.84 23.24
N SER A 7 27.87 -35.32 24.12
CA SER A 7 26.45 -34.96 24.11
C SER A 7 26.25 -33.45 24.32
N ALA A 8 26.88 -32.87 25.34
CA ALA A 8 26.81 -31.45 25.62
C ALA A 8 27.30 -30.58 24.45
N PHE A 9 28.39 -30.99 23.79
CA PHE A 9 28.91 -30.31 22.60
C PHE A 9 27.90 -30.33 21.43
N CYS A 10 27.28 -31.48 21.15
CA CYS A 10 26.24 -31.57 20.12
C CYS A 10 25.03 -30.68 20.41
N PHE A 11 24.56 -30.63 21.67
CA PHE A 11 23.45 -29.75 22.05
C PHE A 11 23.79 -28.26 21.88
N LEU A 12 25.00 -27.84 22.24
CA LEU A 12 25.46 -26.46 22.04
C LEU A 12 25.55 -26.09 20.55
N CYS A 13 26.04 -27.00 19.69
CA CYS A 13 26.05 -26.80 18.25
C CYS A 13 24.64 -26.65 17.67
N LEU A 14 23.69 -27.50 18.09
CA LEU A 14 22.29 -27.40 17.65
C LEU A 14 21.66 -26.08 18.08
N LEU A 15 21.87 -25.66 19.32
CA LEU A 15 21.36 -24.36 19.82
C LEU A 15 21.96 -23.17 19.05
N SER A 16 23.26 -23.23 18.70
CA SER A 16 23.92 -22.21 17.89
C SER A 16 23.38 -22.14 16.45
N VAL A 17 23.02 -23.27 15.85
CA VAL A 17 22.44 -23.31 14.51
C VAL A 17 20.98 -22.83 14.55
N CYS A 18 20.22 -23.19 15.59
CA CYS A 18 18.85 -22.73 15.79
C CYS A 18 18.77 -21.21 16.06
N SER A 19 19.74 -20.64 16.79
CA SER A 19 19.78 -19.19 17.02
C SER A 19 20.22 -18.41 15.79
N ALA A 20 21.11 -18.96 14.96
CA ALA A 20 21.54 -18.34 13.70
C ALA A 20 20.41 -18.26 12.64
N CYS A 21 19.44 -19.18 12.68
CA CYS A 21 18.25 -19.15 11.83
C CYS A 21 17.09 -18.32 12.42
N TYR A 22 17.23 -17.81 13.66
CA TYR A 22 16.22 -16.99 14.29
C TYR A 22 16.43 -15.52 13.91
N ILE A 23 15.87 -15.13 12.76
CA ILE A 23 15.82 -13.72 12.33
C ILE A 23 14.89 -12.98 13.31
N SER A 24 15.49 -12.30 14.28
CA SER A 24 14.79 -11.43 15.25
C SER A 24 14.56 -10.01 14.72
N ASN A 25 15.26 -9.62 13.66
CA ASN A 25 15.09 -8.35 12.94
C ASN A 25 14.45 -8.61 11.57
N CYS A 26 13.22 -9.14 11.55
CA CYS A 26 12.44 -9.08 10.33
C CYS A 26 12.09 -7.60 10.06
N PRO A 27 12.38 -7.07 8.86
CA PRO A 27 11.90 -5.75 8.50
C PRO A 27 10.38 -5.70 8.64
N ILE A 28 9.88 -4.52 8.95
CA ILE A 28 8.45 -4.27 9.06
C ILE A 28 7.79 -4.66 7.72
N GLY A 29 6.73 -5.46 7.75
CA GLY A 29 6.01 -5.86 6.51
C GLY A 29 6.39 -7.22 5.89
N GLY A 30 6.24 -8.33 6.63
CA GLY A 30 6.20 -9.67 6.01
C GLY A 30 4.95 -9.87 5.12
N LYS A 31 4.93 -10.91 4.26
CA LYS A 31 3.82 -11.17 3.30
C LYS A 31 2.41 -11.20 3.91
N ARG A 32 2.30 -11.43 5.22
CA ARG A 32 1.04 -11.51 5.97
C ARG A 32 0.74 -10.25 6.81
N ALA A 33 1.71 -9.36 6.98
CA ALA A 33 1.55 -8.16 7.81
C ALA A 33 0.74 -7.05 7.13
N VAL A 34 0.60 -7.10 5.80
CA VAL A 34 -0.17 -6.11 5.03
C VAL A 34 -1.68 -6.26 5.25
N GLN A 35 -2.16 -7.44 5.64
CA GLN A 35 -3.59 -7.76 5.63
C GLN A 35 -4.40 -7.12 6.76
N ASP A 36 -3.77 -6.63 7.84
CA ASP A 36 -4.45 -6.16 9.04
C ASP A 36 -4.59 -4.63 9.16
N PHE A 37 -4.10 -3.86 8.20
CA PHE A 37 -4.19 -2.40 8.27
C PHE A 37 -5.48 -1.89 7.60
N PRO A 38 -6.27 -1.05 8.29
CA PRO A 38 -7.37 -0.35 7.63
C PRO A 38 -6.81 0.58 6.54
N PRO A 39 -7.53 0.75 5.41
CA PRO A 39 -7.09 1.67 4.37
C PRO A 39 -7.03 3.09 4.93
N ARG A 40 -5.86 3.72 4.84
CA ARG A 40 -5.65 5.13 5.23
C ARG A 40 -5.30 5.98 4.02
N GLN A 41 -5.69 7.24 4.06
CA GLN A 41 -5.17 8.22 3.12
C GLN A 41 -3.72 8.55 3.44
N CYS A 42 -2.93 8.83 2.40
CA CYS A 42 -1.58 9.34 2.60
C CYS A 42 -1.61 10.70 3.32
N MET A 43 -0.50 11.05 3.95
CA MET A 43 -0.38 12.25 4.78
C MET A 43 -0.66 13.52 4.00
N ALA A 44 -1.08 14.55 4.73
CA ALA A 44 -1.30 15.87 4.15
C ALA A 44 0.03 16.59 3.90
N CYS A 45 0.06 17.41 2.86
CA CYS A 45 1.25 18.16 2.44
C CYS A 45 0.85 19.50 1.80
N GLY A 46 1.86 20.32 1.47
CA GLY A 46 1.65 21.59 0.79
C GLY A 46 1.09 22.71 1.70
N PRO A 47 0.85 23.90 1.12
CA PRO A 47 0.44 25.07 1.88
C PRO A 47 -0.93 24.88 2.54
N GLY A 48 -0.94 24.89 3.88
CA GLY A 48 -2.14 24.71 4.68
C GLY A 48 -2.68 23.27 4.69
N ASP A 49 -1.82 22.27 4.47
CA ASP A 49 -2.19 20.84 4.47
C ASP A 49 -3.32 20.50 3.46
N LYS A 50 -3.39 21.27 2.37
CA LYS A 50 -4.41 21.14 1.32
C LYS A 50 -4.10 20.08 0.27
N GLY A 51 -2.89 19.53 0.28
CA GLY A 51 -2.46 18.47 -0.61
C GLY A 51 -2.36 17.12 0.10
N ARG A 52 -2.12 16.08 -0.69
CA ARG A 52 -1.81 14.72 -0.27
C ARG A 52 -0.58 14.21 -1.00
N CYS A 53 0.15 13.31 -0.36
CA CYS A 53 1.33 12.69 -0.93
C CYS A 53 0.94 11.62 -1.96
N PHE A 54 1.52 11.71 -3.16
CA PHE A 54 1.41 10.71 -4.23
C PHE A 54 2.72 9.93 -4.44
N GLY A 55 3.82 10.42 -3.87
CA GLY A 55 5.16 9.82 -3.87
C GLY A 55 6.08 10.58 -2.92
N PRO A 56 7.33 10.12 -2.71
CA PRO A 56 8.24 10.67 -1.69
C PRO A 56 8.61 12.14 -1.91
N SER A 57 8.50 12.62 -3.15
CA SER A 57 8.75 14.02 -3.53
C SER A 57 7.60 14.62 -4.36
N ILE A 58 6.37 14.11 -4.18
CA ILE A 58 5.19 14.49 -4.97
C ILE A 58 4.04 14.85 -4.03
N CYS A 59 3.66 16.12 -4.02
CA CYS A 59 2.51 16.62 -3.27
C CYS A 59 1.48 17.23 -4.21
N CYS A 60 0.24 16.76 -4.16
CA CYS A 60 -0.82 17.27 -5.05
C CYS A 60 -2.12 17.53 -4.30
N GLY A 61 -2.90 18.51 -4.78
CA GLY A 61 -4.25 18.76 -4.31
C GLY A 61 -5.03 19.64 -5.28
N GLU A 62 -6.35 19.47 -5.31
CA GLU A 62 -7.23 20.13 -6.29
C GLU A 62 -7.07 21.65 -6.34
N GLY A 63 -6.84 22.30 -5.19
CA GLY A 63 -6.69 23.75 -5.10
C GLY A 63 -5.26 24.28 -5.19
N ILE A 64 -4.24 23.40 -5.19
CA ILE A 64 -2.82 23.80 -5.20
C ILE A 64 -2.05 23.24 -6.42
N GLY A 65 -2.69 22.39 -7.23
CA GLY A 65 -2.03 21.67 -8.30
C GLY A 65 -1.10 20.59 -7.77
N CYS A 66 0.03 20.38 -8.44
CA CYS A 66 1.07 19.43 -8.03
C CYS A 66 2.42 20.13 -7.86
N ILE A 67 3.09 19.82 -6.75
CA ILE A 67 4.40 20.32 -6.37
C ILE A 67 5.36 19.13 -6.36
N LEU A 68 6.39 19.20 -7.21
CA LEU A 68 7.37 18.14 -7.42
C LEU A 68 8.75 18.59 -6.94
N GLY A 69 9.42 17.78 -6.11
CA GLY A 69 10.82 18.01 -5.72
C GLY A 69 11.08 19.26 -4.88
N ALA A 70 10.03 19.93 -4.39
CA ALA A 70 10.16 21.11 -3.55
C ALA A 70 10.11 20.77 -2.05
N THR A 71 10.47 21.74 -1.21
CA THR A 71 10.47 21.59 0.26
C THR A 71 9.10 21.21 0.82
N GLU A 72 8.04 21.64 0.17
CA GLU A 72 6.65 21.39 0.52
C GLU A 72 6.23 19.93 0.29
N ALA A 73 6.97 19.20 -0.55
CA ALA A 73 6.79 17.78 -0.80
C ALA A 73 7.72 16.90 0.05
N LEU A 74 8.73 17.45 0.74
CA LEU A 74 9.67 16.68 1.57
C LEU A 74 8.98 15.91 2.71
N ARG A 75 7.84 16.41 3.20
CA ARG A 75 7.05 15.72 4.22
C ARG A 75 6.61 14.33 3.73
N CYS A 76 6.40 14.17 2.42
CA CYS A 76 5.98 12.90 1.83
C CYS A 76 7.02 11.79 1.91
N LEU A 77 8.31 12.11 2.10
CA LEU A 77 9.34 11.12 2.37
C LEU A 77 9.07 10.34 3.66
N GLU A 78 8.35 10.93 4.61
CA GLU A 78 7.99 10.29 5.87
C GLU A 78 7.03 9.09 5.65
N GLU A 79 6.27 9.05 4.52
CA GLU A 79 5.44 7.89 4.18
C GLU A 79 6.27 6.60 4.01
N ASP A 80 7.50 6.70 3.50
CA ASP A 80 8.36 5.52 3.27
C ASP A 80 8.76 4.81 4.57
N TYR A 81 8.71 5.52 5.70
CA TYR A 81 9.04 4.99 7.02
C TYR A 81 7.81 4.48 7.77
N LEU A 82 6.60 4.72 7.24
CA LEU A 82 5.37 4.25 7.88
C LEU A 82 5.09 2.79 7.49
N PRO A 83 4.92 1.88 8.48
CA PRO A 83 4.66 0.48 8.20
C PRO A 83 3.26 0.20 7.64
N SER A 84 2.32 1.12 7.83
CA SER A 84 0.95 0.98 7.35
C SER A 84 0.83 1.51 5.92
N PRO A 85 0.29 0.74 4.97
CA PRO A 85 0.11 1.21 3.60
C PRO A 85 -0.90 2.37 3.57
N CYS A 86 -0.66 3.34 2.70
CA CYS A 86 -1.61 4.41 2.40
C CYS A 86 -2.04 4.36 0.94
N GLU A 87 -3.18 4.97 0.65
CA GLU A 87 -3.66 5.13 -0.71
C GLU A 87 -3.79 6.62 -1.03
N ALA A 88 -3.20 7.03 -2.16
CA ALA A 88 -3.44 8.35 -2.70
C ALA A 88 -4.89 8.43 -3.21
N GLY A 89 -5.57 9.53 -2.91
CA GLY A 89 -6.96 9.74 -3.32
C GLY A 89 -7.10 9.90 -4.85
N GLY A 90 -8.34 10.04 -5.30
CA GLY A 90 -8.66 10.26 -6.71
C GLY A 90 -8.89 8.96 -7.49
N LYS A 91 -9.51 9.11 -8.66
CA LYS A 91 -9.80 8.00 -9.58
C LYS A 91 -8.53 7.54 -10.31
N ALA A 92 -8.51 6.28 -10.72
CA ALA A 92 -7.41 5.74 -11.52
C ALA A 92 -7.32 6.45 -12.89
N CYS A 93 -6.11 6.62 -13.41
CA CYS A 93 -5.82 7.25 -14.69
C CYS A 93 -4.54 6.67 -15.31
N GLY A 94 -4.34 6.93 -16.60
CA GLY A 94 -3.19 6.42 -17.34
C GLY A 94 -3.14 4.88 -17.51
N PRO A 95 -2.09 4.38 -18.18
CA PRO A 95 -1.85 2.94 -18.37
C PRO A 95 -1.15 2.28 -17.17
N VAL A 96 -0.42 3.06 -16.38
CA VAL A 96 0.25 2.66 -15.14
C VAL A 96 -0.74 2.88 -13.98
N ALA A 97 -0.48 2.34 -12.79
CA ALA A 97 -1.33 2.49 -11.60
C ALA A 97 -1.37 3.94 -11.03
N GLY A 98 -1.60 4.93 -11.89
CA GLY A 98 -1.70 6.34 -11.54
C GLY A 98 -3.08 6.73 -11.03
N ARG A 99 -3.14 7.88 -10.37
CA ARG A 99 -4.33 8.46 -9.73
C ARG A 99 -4.44 9.94 -10.11
N CYS A 100 -5.66 10.41 -10.34
CA CYS A 100 -5.91 11.82 -10.61
C CYS A 100 -5.62 12.65 -9.35
N ALA A 101 -4.60 13.49 -9.43
CA ALA A 101 -4.04 14.20 -8.28
C ALA A 101 -4.48 15.66 -8.22
N ALA A 102 -4.78 16.24 -9.37
CA ALA A 102 -5.34 17.57 -9.56
C ALA A 102 -6.11 17.61 -10.90
N PRO A 103 -6.92 18.66 -11.18
CA PRO A 103 -7.64 18.77 -12.43
C PRO A 103 -6.73 18.65 -13.66
N GLY A 104 -6.97 17.62 -14.46
CA GLY A 104 -6.18 17.31 -15.66
C GLY A 104 -4.80 16.71 -15.41
N VAL A 105 -4.46 16.31 -14.18
CA VAL A 105 -3.13 15.76 -13.82
C VAL A 105 -3.28 14.36 -13.22
N CYS A 106 -2.61 13.39 -13.86
CA CYS A 106 -2.46 12.02 -13.39
C CYS A 106 -1.07 11.81 -12.79
N CYS A 107 -0.97 11.29 -11.58
CA CYS A 107 0.30 11.02 -10.90
C CYS A 107 0.40 9.58 -10.42
N ASP A 108 1.62 9.05 -10.46
CA ASP A 108 2.05 7.83 -9.77
C ASP A 108 3.18 8.16 -8.78
N SER A 109 3.84 7.14 -8.23
CA SER A 109 4.94 7.32 -7.27
C SER A 109 6.18 8.00 -7.86
N ASP A 110 6.32 7.94 -9.17
CA ASP A 110 7.55 8.31 -9.89
C ASP A 110 7.40 9.69 -10.54
N GLY A 111 6.19 10.07 -10.95
CA GLY A 111 5.93 11.37 -11.54
C GLY A 111 4.47 11.67 -11.86
N CYS A 112 4.27 12.77 -12.56
CA CYS A 112 2.97 13.24 -13.00
C CYS A 112 2.96 13.55 -14.50
N SER A 113 1.80 13.33 -15.13
CA SER A 113 1.53 13.65 -16.52
C SER A 113 0.17 14.30 -16.66
N ILE A 114 -0.04 15.03 -17.75
CA ILE A 114 -1.34 15.60 -18.07
C ILE A 114 -2.24 14.48 -18.62
N ASP A 115 -3.43 14.32 -18.03
CA ASP A 115 -4.43 13.35 -18.47
C ASP A 115 -5.81 13.99 -18.48
N GLN A 116 -6.47 14.00 -19.64
CA GLN A 116 -7.81 14.57 -19.80
C GLN A 116 -8.86 13.81 -19.00
N SER A 117 -8.61 12.53 -18.69
CA SER A 117 -9.52 11.77 -17.82
C SER A 117 -9.68 12.43 -16.45
N CYS A 118 -8.70 13.24 -16.01
CA CYS A 118 -8.70 13.92 -14.72
C CYS A 118 -9.33 15.33 -14.74
N LEU A 119 -9.86 15.81 -15.87
CA LEU A 119 -10.47 17.15 -15.96
C LEU A 119 -11.86 17.22 -15.33
N ASP A 120 -12.60 16.12 -15.31
CA ASP A 120 -13.92 16.05 -14.71
C ASP A 120 -13.81 15.61 -13.25
N GLY A 121 -13.91 16.60 -12.36
CA GLY A 121 -14.27 16.40 -10.95
C GLY A 121 -15.78 16.42 -10.81
N GLU A 122 -16.40 15.24 -10.81
CA GLU A 122 -17.79 14.98 -10.39
C GLU A 122 -17.96 13.45 -10.47
N SER A 123 -18.47 12.68 -9.52
CA SER A 123 -18.96 12.87 -8.15
C SER A 123 -19.27 11.45 -7.69
N ASP A 124 -18.95 11.08 -6.46
CA ASP A 124 -19.65 9.97 -5.81
C ASP A 124 -21.09 10.42 -5.52
N ILE A 125 -21.96 10.45 -6.53
CA ILE A 125 -23.43 10.49 -6.36
C ILE A 125 -24.05 9.41 -7.23
N ASN A 126 -24.30 8.27 -6.56
CA ASN A 126 -25.31 7.25 -6.83
C ASN A 126 -26.16 7.45 -8.11
N THR A 127 -25.82 6.73 -9.18
CA THR A 127 -26.82 6.30 -10.15
C THR A 127 -26.78 4.78 -10.27
N ILE A 128 -27.68 4.15 -9.51
CA ILE A 128 -28.19 2.80 -9.80
C ILE A 128 -28.75 2.86 -11.23
N GLY A 129 -28.04 2.24 -12.18
CA GLY A 129 -28.36 2.37 -13.60
C GLY A 129 -27.55 1.43 -14.50
N GLN A 130 -27.74 0.13 -14.28
CA GLN A 130 -27.73 -0.93 -15.30
C GLN A 130 -26.79 -0.72 -16.52
N THR A 131 -25.55 -1.19 -16.41
CA THR A 131 -24.86 -2.06 -17.38
C THR A 131 -23.50 -2.41 -16.81
N ALA A 132 -23.48 -2.96 -15.58
CA ALA A 132 -22.29 -3.60 -15.04
C ALA A 132 -22.05 -4.88 -15.85
N SER A 133 -21.25 -4.70 -16.90
CA SER A 133 -20.51 -5.68 -17.67
C SER A 133 -20.38 -7.00 -16.92
N SER A 134 -20.91 -8.08 -17.50
CA SER A 134 -20.92 -9.43 -16.93
C SER A 134 -19.53 -9.92 -16.47
N ARG A 135 -18.45 -9.26 -16.91
CA ARG A 135 -17.07 -9.48 -16.49
C ARG A 135 -16.78 -9.01 -15.06
N ASP A 136 -17.37 -7.90 -14.61
CA ASP A 136 -17.16 -7.37 -13.26
C ASP A 136 -17.88 -8.22 -12.21
N LEU A 137 -19.04 -8.76 -12.57
CA LEU A 137 -19.78 -9.69 -11.73
C LEU A 137 -19.02 -11.02 -11.60
N LEU A 138 -18.41 -11.49 -12.70
CA LEU A 138 -17.58 -12.71 -12.69
C LEU A 138 -16.31 -12.52 -11.85
N LEU A 139 -15.64 -11.36 -11.95
CA LEU A 139 -14.49 -11.03 -11.10
C LEU A 139 -14.87 -10.91 -9.61
N LYS A 140 -16.01 -10.28 -9.29
CA LYS A 140 -16.54 -10.20 -7.92
C LYS A 140 -16.92 -11.58 -7.36
N LEU A 141 -17.50 -12.46 -8.18
CA LEU A 141 -17.82 -13.83 -7.79
C LEU A 141 -16.56 -14.67 -7.56
N LEU A 142 -15.53 -14.54 -8.41
CA LEU A 142 -14.25 -15.23 -8.23
C LEU A 142 -13.49 -14.75 -6.98
N HIS A 143 -13.65 -13.48 -6.60
CA HIS A 143 -13.10 -12.97 -5.34
C HIS A 143 -13.85 -13.53 -4.12
N TRP A 144 -15.18 -13.69 -4.19
CA TRP A 144 -15.99 -14.29 -3.14
C TRP A 144 -15.78 -15.79 -2.96
N THR A 145 -15.56 -16.55 -4.04
CA THR A 145 -15.26 -17.99 -3.92
C THR A 145 -13.87 -18.26 -3.34
N ASN A 146 -12.93 -17.31 -3.43
CA ASN A 146 -11.64 -17.40 -2.75
C ASN A 146 -11.73 -17.10 -1.24
N TYR A 147 -12.73 -16.33 -0.80
CA TYR A 147 -12.95 -16.01 0.62
C TYR A 147 -13.78 -17.07 1.37
N ALA A 148 -14.37 -18.04 0.68
CA ALA A 148 -15.04 -19.18 1.28
C ALA A 148 -14.06 -20.35 1.52
N GLN A 149 -12.99 -20.12 2.29
CA GLN A 149 -12.35 -21.22 3.02
C GLN A 149 -12.85 -21.17 4.47
N PRO A 150 -13.78 -22.08 4.85
CA PRO A 150 -14.30 -22.14 6.20
C PRO A 150 -13.18 -22.47 7.18
N TYR A 151 -13.18 -21.73 8.29
CA TYR A 151 -12.74 -22.18 9.61
C TYR A 151 -12.77 -23.72 9.71
N ARG A 152 -11.60 -24.35 9.80
CA ARG A 152 -11.48 -25.65 10.47
C ARG A 152 -11.26 -25.38 11.95
N PRO A 153 -12.23 -25.64 12.84
CA PRO A 153 -11.86 -26.11 14.15
C PRO A 153 -11.36 -27.55 13.99
N TYR A 154 -10.30 -27.93 14.70
CA TYR A 154 -10.31 -29.10 15.60
C TYR A 154 -8.90 -29.52 16.05
N GLN A 155 -8.88 -29.86 17.35
CA GLN A 155 -8.00 -30.77 18.09
C GLN A 155 -6.63 -30.26 18.54
#